data_AF-A0AB40D533-F1
#
_entry.id   AF-A0AB40D533-F1
#
_cell.length_a   1.000
_cell.length_b   1.000
_cell.length_c   1.000
_cell.angle_alpha   90.00
_cell.angle_beta   90.00
_cell.angle_gamma   90.00
#
_symmetry.space_group_name_H-M   'P 1'
#
loop_
_entity.id
_entity.type
_entity.pdbx_description
1 polymer ?
#
loop_
_entity_poly.entity_id
_entity_poly.type
_entity_poly.pdbx_seq_one_letter_code
_entity_poly.pdbx_strand_id
1 'polypeptide(L)'
;MRTCHQMENSDVSDPMLLNASDPALPAMDPHAALFLVLGYLRLPDLLAFQSVCRLFREAIAGDRLLWMRITVEPPLSGRLTDDALLELTSRAGGALKSLALLDCWKITDAGLLQVIDRNPTISELFIPGCTYLTADGVVSVVQRLSERKGKLKRLRLRGLCNISRDHLDSLNYYLGINDHPQCSKPSVYNHWMSLPLNDNDDRPIDMDICPKCNNAGLVFDCTRENCRSMKYRWSVCRGCFFCIARCQECGGCIDFEELGEETICAHLLCIDCWLQLPKCSLCNRPYCKGHINFRGSSPALFVCDQCGYDEFTTNDIM
;
A
#
# COMPACT_ATOMS: atom_id res chain seq x y z
N MET A 1 -7.32 -97.69 -26.75
CA MET A 1 -8.26 -97.70 -27.89
C MET A 1 -8.48 -96.26 -28.32
N ARG A 2 -8.08 -95.91 -29.57
CA ARG A 2 -8.48 -94.75 -30.42
C ARG A 2 -8.18 -93.34 -29.87
N THR A 3 -7.23 -92.55 -30.39
CA THR A 3 -7.05 -91.85 -31.70
C THR A 3 -8.03 -90.71 -32.02
N CYS A 4 -7.42 -89.65 -32.58
CA CYS A 4 -7.93 -88.60 -33.48
C CYS A 4 -8.57 -87.37 -32.81
N HIS A 5 -7.97 -86.17 -33.01
CA HIS A 5 -8.13 -85.27 -34.18
C HIS A 5 -9.61 -84.90 -34.40
N GLN A 6 -10.02 -83.69 -34.76
CA GLN A 6 -9.49 -82.34 -35.01
C GLN A 6 -10.70 -81.61 -35.62
N MET A 7 -10.84 -80.30 -35.42
CA MET A 7 -11.49 -79.36 -36.34
C MET A 7 -11.24 -77.97 -35.73
N GLU A 8 -10.16 -77.30 -36.14
CA GLU A 8 -10.10 -76.33 -37.27
C GLU A 8 -10.98 -75.10 -36.96
N ASN A 9 -10.44 -73.87 -36.90
CA ASN A 9 -9.71 -73.22 -37.99
C ASN A 9 -8.93 -71.94 -37.55
N SER A 10 -7.78 -71.73 -38.21
CA SER A 10 -7.13 -70.48 -38.72
C SER A 10 -7.47 -69.10 -38.10
N ASP A 11 -6.61 -68.10 -37.89
CA ASP A 11 -5.24 -67.73 -38.30
C ASP A 11 -4.77 -66.64 -37.28
N VAL A 12 -3.57 -66.68 -36.67
CA VAL A 12 -2.33 -65.97 -37.09
C VAL A 12 -2.57 -64.46 -37.31
N SER A 13 -2.14 -63.48 -36.49
CA SER A 13 -0.82 -63.24 -35.88
C SER A 13 -0.90 -62.17 -34.76
N ASP A 14 -0.10 -62.36 -33.71
CA ASP A 14 0.38 -61.35 -32.74
C ASP A 14 1.52 -60.51 -33.37
N PRO A 15 2.25 -59.59 -32.70
CA PRO A 15 1.95 -58.50 -31.75
C PRO A 15 2.47 -57.14 -32.29
N MET A 16 1.99 -55.98 -31.82
CA MET A 16 2.84 -54.77 -31.78
C MET A 16 2.48 -53.83 -30.62
N LEU A 17 3.36 -53.85 -29.62
CA LEU A 17 3.85 -52.71 -28.83
C LEU A 17 3.18 -51.36 -29.15
N LEU A 18 2.26 -50.94 -28.27
CA LEU A 18 1.84 -49.55 -28.18
C LEU A 18 3.02 -48.71 -27.67
N ASN A 19 3.77 -48.14 -28.62
CA ASN A 19 4.60 -46.97 -28.39
C ASN A 19 3.70 -45.83 -27.91
N ALA A 20 3.78 -45.50 -26.61
CA ALA A 20 3.26 -44.26 -26.08
C ALA A 20 4.22 -43.11 -26.45
N SER A 21 4.16 -42.70 -27.71
CA SER A 21 4.62 -41.39 -28.15
C SER A 21 3.37 -40.55 -28.40
N ASP A 22 2.78 -40.02 -27.33
CA ASP A 22 1.85 -38.91 -27.44
C ASP A 22 2.61 -37.72 -28.06
N PRO A 23 2.18 -37.19 -29.22
CA PRO A 23 2.72 -35.93 -29.68
C PRO A 23 2.30 -34.88 -28.66
N ALA A 24 3.27 -34.29 -27.97
CA ALA A 24 3.04 -33.12 -27.14
C ALA A 24 2.23 -32.11 -27.97
N LEU A 25 0.99 -31.84 -27.52
CA LEU A 25 0.17 -30.75 -28.05
C LEU A 25 1.08 -29.53 -28.21
N PRO A 26 1.13 -28.87 -29.39
CA PRO A 26 1.97 -27.70 -29.56
C PRO A 26 1.56 -26.73 -28.46
N ALA A 27 2.54 -26.33 -27.63
CA ALA A 27 2.32 -25.38 -26.56
C ALA A 27 1.64 -24.16 -27.17
N MET A 28 0.33 -24.03 -26.98
CA MET A 28 -0.40 -22.94 -27.58
C MET A 28 0.08 -21.66 -26.92
N ASP A 29 0.56 -20.74 -27.73
CA ASP A 29 1.02 -19.45 -27.22
C ASP A 29 -0.11 -18.76 -26.45
N PRO A 30 0.21 -18.04 -25.36
CA PRO A 30 -0.78 -17.28 -24.63
C PRO A 30 -1.52 -16.35 -25.57
N HIS A 31 -2.86 -16.33 -25.48
CA HIS A 31 -3.68 -15.47 -26.32
C HIS A 31 -3.24 -14.01 -26.16
N ALA A 32 -3.13 -13.25 -27.26
CA ALA A 32 -2.60 -11.87 -27.26
C ALA A 32 -3.29 -10.94 -26.24
N ALA A 33 -4.56 -11.18 -25.96
CA ALA A 33 -5.33 -10.47 -24.94
C ALA A 33 -4.72 -10.56 -23.51
N LEU A 34 -4.04 -11.66 -23.17
CA LEU A 34 -3.40 -11.83 -21.86
C LEU A 34 -2.24 -10.84 -21.64
N PHE A 35 -1.58 -10.39 -22.70
CA PHE A 35 -0.53 -9.37 -22.60
C PHE A 35 -1.12 -7.98 -22.30
N LEU A 36 -2.35 -7.71 -22.73
CA LEU A 36 -3.06 -6.45 -22.40
C LEU A 36 -3.40 -6.36 -20.91
N VAL A 37 -3.63 -7.50 -20.26
CA VAL A 37 -3.94 -7.57 -18.82
C VAL A 37 -2.74 -7.17 -17.97
N LEU A 38 -1.51 -7.37 -18.46
CA LEU A 38 -0.27 -7.11 -17.70
C LEU A 38 -0.20 -5.68 -17.17
N GLY A 39 -0.68 -4.69 -17.93
CA GLY A 39 -0.70 -3.28 -17.51
C GLY A 39 -1.67 -2.96 -16.37
N TYR A 40 -2.58 -3.87 -16.04
CA TYR A 40 -3.54 -3.75 -14.94
C TYR A 40 -3.15 -4.57 -13.71
N LEU A 41 -2.10 -5.39 -13.81
CA LEU A 41 -1.65 -6.23 -12.70
C LEU A 41 -0.88 -5.40 -11.67
N ARG A 42 -1.08 -5.73 -10.40
CA ARG A 42 -0.22 -5.24 -9.33
C ARG A 42 1.14 -5.93 -9.39
N LEU A 43 2.11 -5.37 -8.69
CA LEU A 43 3.46 -5.92 -8.68
C LEU A 43 3.53 -7.41 -8.28
N PRO A 44 2.87 -7.91 -7.23
CA PRO A 44 2.90 -9.34 -6.90
C PRO A 44 2.39 -10.22 -8.05
N ASP A 45 1.29 -9.80 -8.68
CA ASP A 45 0.66 -10.52 -9.78
C ASP A 45 1.56 -10.50 -11.02
N LEU A 46 2.18 -9.36 -11.32
CA LEU A 46 3.10 -9.21 -12.43
C LEU A 46 4.34 -10.12 -12.28
N LEU A 47 4.91 -10.18 -11.07
CA LEU A 47 6.03 -11.07 -10.77
C LEU A 47 5.62 -12.56 -10.84
N ALA A 48 4.41 -12.90 -10.41
CA ALA A 48 3.87 -14.24 -10.57
C ALA A 48 3.72 -14.62 -12.06
N PHE A 49 3.22 -13.72 -12.90
CA PHE A 49 3.12 -13.95 -14.35
C PHE A 49 4.47 -14.21 -15.03
N GLN A 50 5.57 -13.61 -14.55
CA GLN A 50 6.93 -13.92 -15.05
C GLN A 50 7.38 -15.36 -14.81
N SER A 51 6.75 -16.04 -13.84
CA SER A 51 7.04 -17.44 -13.52
C SER A 51 6.21 -18.44 -14.32
N VAL A 52 5.14 -18.00 -15.00
CA VAL A 52 4.19 -18.88 -15.71
C VAL A 52 4.81 -19.48 -16.97
N CYS A 53 5.39 -18.66 -17.86
CA CYS A 53 6.03 -19.14 -19.07
C CYS A 53 7.12 -18.18 -19.57
N ARG A 54 7.96 -18.63 -20.51
CA ARG A 54 9.04 -17.84 -21.10
C ARG A 54 8.53 -16.59 -21.82
N LEU A 55 7.42 -16.69 -22.56
CA LEU A 55 6.86 -15.56 -23.31
C LEU A 55 6.40 -14.43 -22.38
N PHE A 56 5.71 -14.73 -21.28
CA PHE A 56 5.35 -13.71 -20.29
C PHE A 56 6.59 -13.11 -19.63
N ARG A 57 7.57 -13.94 -19.27
CA ARG A 57 8.82 -13.45 -18.70
C ARG A 57 9.51 -12.43 -19.61
N GLU A 58 9.65 -12.75 -20.89
CA GLU A 58 10.27 -11.90 -21.90
C GLU A 58 9.44 -10.64 -22.16
N ALA A 59 8.12 -10.77 -22.33
CA ALA A 59 7.23 -9.63 -22.55
C ALA A 59 7.25 -8.66 -21.37
N ILE A 60 7.16 -9.16 -20.14
CA ILE A 60 7.17 -8.34 -18.93
C ILE A 60 8.55 -7.71 -18.72
N ALA A 61 9.64 -8.44 -18.96
CA ALA A 61 11.00 -7.90 -18.82
C ALA A 61 11.31 -6.84 -19.90
N GLY A 62 10.77 -6.99 -21.11
CA GLY A 62 10.98 -6.09 -22.23
C GLY A 62 10.09 -4.84 -22.22
N ASP A 63 8.93 -4.90 -21.55
CA ASP A 63 8.00 -3.76 -21.50
C ASP A 63 8.35 -2.79 -20.36
N ARG A 64 9.01 -1.70 -20.73
CA ARG A 64 9.41 -0.64 -19.81
C ARG A 64 8.22 0.09 -19.17
N LEU A 65 7.05 0.11 -19.82
CA LEU A 65 5.87 0.83 -19.33
C LEU A 65 5.33 0.21 -18.05
N LEU A 66 5.41 -1.12 -17.93
CA LEU A 66 5.01 -1.87 -16.74
C LEU A 66 5.84 -1.49 -15.50
N TRP A 67 7.05 -0.97 -15.71
CA TRP A 67 8.00 -0.61 -14.65
C TRP A 67 8.07 0.89 -14.38
N MET A 68 7.27 1.73 -15.06
CA MET A 68 7.28 3.19 -14.83
C MET A 68 6.65 3.60 -13.49
N ARG A 69 5.79 2.75 -12.92
CA ARG A 69 5.13 2.96 -11.63
C ARG A 69 5.25 1.67 -10.82
N ILE A 70 6.04 1.71 -9.75
CA ILE A 70 6.29 0.54 -8.90
C ILE A 70 5.72 0.82 -7.53
N THR A 71 4.81 -0.05 -7.09
CA THR A 71 4.29 -0.07 -5.72
C THR A 71 4.67 -1.39 -5.07
N VAL A 72 5.46 -1.32 -4.02
CA VAL A 72 5.77 -2.44 -3.13
C VAL A 72 4.93 -2.29 -1.87
N GLU A 73 4.08 -3.28 -1.62
CA GLU A 73 3.17 -3.32 -0.49
C GLU A 73 3.27 -4.68 0.23
N PRO A 74 2.78 -4.80 1.49
CA PRO A 74 2.70 -6.09 2.16
C PRO A 74 1.98 -7.15 1.29
N PRO A 75 2.46 -8.41 1.26
CA PRO A 75 3.54 -8.97 2.08
C PRO A 75 4.95 -8.83 1.48
N LEU A 76 5.11 -8.25 0.27
CA LEU A 76 6.43 -8.15 -0.39
C LEU A 76 7.38 -7.21 0.35
N SER A 77 6.84 -6.16 0.96
CA SER A 77 7.60 -5.12 1.66
C SER A 77 8.59 -5.65 2.70
N GLY A 78 8.20 -6.67 3.48
CA GLY A 78 9.05 -7.23 4.54
C GLY A 78 10.21 -8.09 4.06
N ARG A 79 10.24 -8.44 2.77
CA ARG A 79 11.29 -9.25 2.15
C ARG A 79 12.20 -8.44 1.22
N LEU A 80 11.79 -7.24 0.85
CA LEU A 80 12.52 -6.39 -0.07
C LEU A 80 13.83 -5.88 0.57
N THR A 81 14.96 -6.09 -0.12
CA THR A 81 16.28 -5.56 0.24
C THR A 81 16.69 -4.46 -0.74
N ASP A 82 17.73 -3.70 -0.40
CA ASP A 82 18.30 -2.68 -1.29
C ASP A 82 18.67 -3.24 -2.67
N ASP A 83 19.34 -4.40 -2.73
CA ASP A 83 19.72 -5.05 -3.99
C ASP A 83 18.49 -5.47 -4.81
N ALA A 84 17.49 -6.06 -4.17
CA ALA A 84 16.26 -6.48 -4.83
C ALA A 84 15.46 -5.28 -5.36
N LEU A 85 15.42 -4.17 -4.60
CA LEU A 85 14.80 -2.93 -5.05
C LEU A 85 15.56 -2.33 -6.24
N LEU A 86 16.89 -2.36 -6.23
CA LEU A 86 17.72 -1.87 -7.31
C LEU A 86 17.53 -2.71 -8.59
N GLU A 87 17.49 -4.03 -8.48
CA GLU A 87 17.18 -4.92 -9.60
C GLU A 87 15.79 -4.62 -10.17
N LEU A 88 14.78 -4.52 -9.30
CA LEU A 88 13.40 -4.24 -9.67
C LEU A 88 13.26 -2.92 -10.43
N THR A 89 13.83 -1.85 -9.88
CA THR A 89 13.76 -0.49 -10.44
C THR A 89 14.62 -0.31 -11.69
N SER A 90 15.65 -1.16 -11.89
CA SER A 90 16.48 -1.14 -13.11
C SER A 90 15.70 -1.46 -14.37
N ARG A 91 14.60 -2.22 -14.26
CA ARG A 91 13.72 -2.62 -15.38
C ARG A 91 13.03 -1.43 -16.05
N ALA A 92 12.88 -0.31 -15.35
CA ALA A 92 12.40 0.94 -15.94
C ALA A 92 13.43 1.60 -16.88
N GLY A 93 14.70 1.21 -16.81
CA GLY A 93 15.78 1.76 -17.63
C GLY A 93 15.95 3.28 -17.46
N GLY A 94 15.76 3.79 -16.24
CA GLY A 94 15.83 5.22 -15.93
C GLY A 94 14.55 6.02 -16.20
N ALA A 95 13.47 5.36 -16.64
CA ALA A 95 12.18 6.00 -16.92
C ALA A 95 11.17 5.90 -15.76
N LEU A 96 11.59 5.41 -14.58
CA LEU A 96 10.73 5.30 -13.41
C LEU A 96 10.18 6.69 -13.03
N LYS A 97 8.85 6.78 -12.88
CA LYS A 97 8.12 8.01 -12.55
C LYS A 97 7.59 8.02 -11.14
N SER A 98 7.14 6.85 -10.67
CA SER A 98 6.51 6.69 -9.36
C SER A 98 7.08 5.49 -8.65
N LEU A 99 7.54 5.69 -7.42
CA LEU A 99 8.01 4.64 -6.54
C LEU A 99 7.28 4.74 -5.20
N ALA A 100 6.53 3.71 -4.87
CA ALA A 100 5.90 3.53 -3.57
C ALA A 100 6.49 2.33 -2.83
N LEU A 101 7.05 2.58 -1.66
CA LEU A 101 7.61 1.60 -0.74
C LEU A 101 6.80 1.66 0.56
N LEU A 102 5.80 0.80 0.68
CA LEU A 102 4.89 0.78 1.82
C LEU A 102 5.39 -0.23 2.84
N ASP A 103 5.74 0.24 4.04
CA ASP A 103 6.25 -0.59 5.14
C ASP A 103 7.50 -1.43 4.76
N CYS A 104 8.36 -0.89 3.89
CA CYS A 104 9.59 -1.54 3.44
C CYS A 104 10.74 -1.29 4.44
N TRP A 105 10.64 -1.88 5.63
CA TRP A 105 11.54 -1.65 6.77
C TRP A 105 12.99 -2.10 6.58
N LYS A 106 13.35 -2.80 5.50
CA LYS A 106 14.73 -3.21 5.20
C LYS A 106 15.45 -2.30 4.20
N ILE A 107 14.75 -1.30 3.66
CA ILE A 107 15.34 -0.37 2.70
C ILE A 107 16.08 0.74 3.43
N THR A 108 17.31 1.01 3.00
CA THR A 108 18.19 2.00 3.62
C THR A 108 18.33 3.25 2.76
N ASP A 109 18.87 4.32 3.37
CA ASP A 109 19.19 5.57 2.68
C ASP A 109 20.12 5.33 1.48
N ALA A 110 21.10 4.43 1.64
CA ALA A 110 22.06 4.08 0.59
C ALA A 110 21.39 3.32 -0.57
N GLY A 111 20.49 2.38 -0.27
CA GLY A 111 19.72 1.67 -1.27
C GLY A 111 18.82 2.59 -2.08
N LEU A 112 18.09 3.46 -1.38
CA LEU A 112 17.21 4.43 -2.04
C LEU A 112 18.00 5.43 -2.90
N LEU A 113 19.16 5.90 -2.44
CA LEU A 113 20.04 6.79 -3.21
C LEU A 113 20.53 6.13 -4.51
N GLN A 114 20.89 4.84 -4.47
CA GLN A 114 21.28 4.09 -5.68
C GLN A 114 20.14 3.98 -6.70
N VAL A 115 18.90 3.79 -6.22
CA VAL A 115 17.71 3.78 -7.09
C VAL A 115 17.54 5.11 -7.80
N ILE A 116 17.68 6.23 -7.07
CA ILE A 116 17.62 7.58 -7.62
C ILE A 116 18.72 7.82 -8.65
N ASP A 117 19.94 7.39 -8.37
CA ASP A 117 21.07 7.57 -9.28
C ASP A 117 20.85 6.86 -10.64
N ARG A 118 20.05 5.79 -10.68
CA ARG A 118 19.66 5.11 -11.92
C ARG A 118 18.36 5.63 -12.52
N ASN A 119 17.51 6.29 -11.73
CA ASN A 119 16.19 6.75 -12.12
C ASN A 119 15.97 8.24 -11.79
N PRO A 120 16.69 9.16 -12.46
CA PRO A 120 16.59 10.59 -12.18
C PRO A 120 15.23 11.21 -12.55
N THR A 121 14.35 10.47 -13.25
CA THR A 121 13.06 11.00 -13.71
C THR A 121 11.90 10.78 -12.74
N ILE A 122 12.17 10.25 -11.54
CA ILE A 122 11.15 10.04 -10.51
C ILE A 122 10.51 11.39 -10.16
N SER A 123 9.19 11.43 -10.23
CA SER A 123 8.36 12.58 -9.88
C SER A 123 7.48 12.34 -8.66
N GLU A 124 7.32 11.08 -8.25
CA GLU A 124 6.48 10.67 -7.13
C GLU A 124 7.26 9.65 -6.29
N LEU A 125 7.53 9.99 -5.03
CA LEU A 125 8.21 9.13 -4.08
C LEU A 125 7.36 8.99 -2.82
N PHE A 126 7.00 7.76 -2.51
CA PHE A 126 6.13 7.44 -1.40
C PHE A 126 6.83 6.40 -0.53
N ILE A 127 7.19 6.76 0.70
CA ILE A 127 7.97 5.89 1.60
C ILE A 127 7.33 5.75 2.99
N PRO A 128 6.00 5.55 3.09
CA PRO A 128 5.37 5.42 4.40
C PRO A 128 5.85 4.17 5.13
N GLY A 129 6.13 4.29 6.43
CA GLY A 129 6.51 3.15 7.28
C GLY A 129 7.90 2.55 6.98
N CYS A 130 8.72 3.21 6.15
CA CYS A 130 10.11 2.80 5.91
C CYS A 130 11.02 3.27 7.07
N THR A 131 11.02 2.53 8.18
CA THR A 131 11.64 2.94 9.45
C THR A 131 13.17 2.98 9.46
N TYR A 132 13.83 2.36 8.48
CA TYR A 132 15.29 2.40 8.32
C TYR A 132 15.78 3.57 7.46
N LEU A 133 14.85 4.33 6.87
CA LEU A 133 15.17 5.60 6.24
C LEU A 133 15.28 6.70 7.30
N THR A 134 16.22 7.61 7.12
CA THR A 134 16.42 8.75 8.02
C THR A 134 15.96 10.06 7.37
N ALA A 135 15.71 11.08 8.18
CA ALA A 135 15.38 12.41 7.65
C ALA A 135 16.53 12.98 6.79
N ASP A 136 17.78 12.84 7.24
CA ASP A 136 18.98 13.22 6.49
C ASP A 136 19.12 12.44 5.17
N GLY A 137 18.87 11.13 5.19
CA GLY A 137 18.91 10.28 4.01
C GLY A 137 17.86 10.67 2.97
N VAL A 138 16.65 10.99 3.41
CA VAL A 138 15.59 11.49 2.53
C VAL A 138 15.93 12.86 1.95
N VAL A 139 16.47 13.79 2.75
CA VAL A 139 16.98 15.08 2.24
C VAL A 139 18.05 14.84 1.17
N SER A 140 19.00 13.94 1.42
CA SER A 140 20.06 13.59 0.47
C SER A 140 19.51 13.01 -0.83
N VAL A 141 18.49 12.16 -0.75
CA VAL A 141 17.76 11.59 -1.89
C VAL A 141 17.09 12.68 -2.73
N VAL A 142 16.38 13.61 -2.10
CA VAL A 142 15.67 14.70 -2.79
C VAL A 142 16.65 15.71 -3.39
N GLN A 143 17.72 16.04 -2.67
CA GLN A 143 18.82 16.85 -3.18
C GLN A 143 19.42 16.21 -4.44
N ARG A 144 19.75 14.92 -4.39
CA ARG A 144 20.33 14.20 -5.52
C ARG A 144 19.42 14.17 -6.75
N LEU A 145 18.11 14.03 -6.54
CA LEU A 145 17.12 14.17 -7.62
C LEU A 145 17.18 15.56 -8.26
N SER A 146 17.22 16.62 -7.44
CA SER A 146 17.30 18.01 -7.90
C SER A 146 18.57 18.28 -8.70
N GLU A 147 19.73 17.82 -8.23
CA GLU A 147 21.04 17.93 -8.92
C GLU A 147 21.02 17.25 -10.30
N ARG A 148 20.29 16.14 -10.44
CA ARG A 148 20.14 15.39 -11.69
C ARG A 148 19.03 15.95 -12.61
N LYS A 149 18.54 17.17 -12.33
CA LYS A 149 17.42 17.82 -13.05
C LYS A 149 16.11 17.04 -12.97
N GLY A 150 16.00 16.12 -12.01
CA GLY A 150 14.74 15.49 -11.64
C GLY A 150 13.80 16.53 -11.06
N LYS A 151 12.49 16.33 -11.28
CA LYS A 151 11.45 17.19 -10.71
C LYS A 151 10.53 16.33 -9.87
N LEU A 152 10.90 16.17 -8.60
CA LEU A 152 10.06 15.52 -7.63
C LEU A 152 8.84 16.43 -7.36
N LYS A 153 7.65 15.89 -7.64
CA LYS A 153 6.38 16.61 -7.50
C LYS A 153 5.62 16.21 -6.26
N ARG A 154 5.71 14.93 -5.85
CA ARG A 154 5.02 14.41 -4.67
C ARG A 154 5.98 13.56 -3.85
N LEU A 155 6.08 13.88 -2.57
CA LEU A 155 6.81 13.18 -1.55
C LEU A 155 5.83 12.83 -0.41
N ARG A 156 5.80 11.57 0.01
CA ARG A 156 5.03 11.15 1.19
C ARG A 156 5.92 10.44 2.18
N LEU A 157 6.00 10.98 3.38
CA LEU A 157 6.96 10.60 4.41
C LEU A 157 6.29 10.05 5.67
N ARG A 158 4.98 9.76 5.63
CA ARG A 158 4.24 9.26 6.79
C ARG A 158 5.00 8.17 7.56
N GLY A 159 5.13 8.34 8.87
CA GLY A 159 5.81 7.36 9.73
C GLY A 159 7.32 7.50 9.80
N LEU A 160 7.93 8.39 9.01
CA LEU A 160 9.32 8.79 9.21
C LEU A 160 9.44 9.55 10.53
N CYS A 161 10.29 9.05 11.43
CA CYS A 161 10.53 9.65 12.74
C CYS A 161 11.69 10.66 12.68
N ASN A 162 11.77 11.51 13.71
CA ASN A 162 12.89 12.45 13.94
C ASN A 162 13.12 13.47 12.81
N ILE A 163 12.11 13.77 12.00
CA ILE A 163 12.17 14.89 11.08
C ILE A 163 12.13 16.21 11.86
N SER A 164 13.05 17.11 11.56
CA SER A 164 13.14 18.46 12.17
C SER A 164 12.61 19.53 11.20
N ARG A 165 12.52 20.77 11.68
CA ARG A 165 12.21 21.93 10.83
C ARG A 165 13.24 22.08 9.71
N ASP A 166 14.53 22.01 10.03
CA ASP A 166 15.61 22.22 9.06
C ASP A 166 15.56 21.21 7.91
N HIS A 167 15.17 19.96 8.22
CA HIS A 167 14.92 18.94 7.20
C HIS A 167 13.75 19.34 6.29
N LEU A 168 12.61 19.77 6.85
CA LEU A 168 11.47 20.22 6.05
C LEU A 168 11.81 21.45 5.21
N ASP A 169 12.54 22.42 5.75
CA ASP A 169 12.95 23.61 5.02
C ASP A 169 13.86 23.24 3.83
N SER A 170 14.79 22.29 4.04
CA SER A 170 15.63 21.73 2.98
C SER A 170 14.80 21.00 1.92
N LEU A 171 13.85 20.15 2.32
CA LEU A 171 12.95 19.46 1.40
C LEU A 171 12.10 20.45 0.59
N ASN A 172 11.53 21.47 1.25
CA ASN A 172 10.72 22.51 0.60
C ASN A 172 11.53 23.29 -0.43
N TYR A 173 12.78 23.62 -0.09
CA TYR A 173 13.72 24.27 -1.01
C TYR A 173 13.95 23.42 -2.28
N TYR A 174 14.32 22.15 -2.13
CA TYR A 174 14.59 21.28 -3.28
C TYR A 174 13.34 20.93 -4.09
N LEU A 175 12.16 20.90 -3.46
CA LEU A 175 10.87 20.70 -4.11
C LEU A 175 10.36 21.97 -4.83
N GLY A 176 10.98 23.13 -4.59
CA GLY A 176 10.53 24.41 -5.17
C GLY A 176 9.18 24.87 -4.63
N ILE A 177 8.88 24.53 -3.37
CA ILE A 177 7.66 24.97 -2.71
C ILE A 177 7.87 26.43 -2.27
N ASN A 178 7.29 27.37 -3.02
CA ASN A 178 7.30 28.78 -2.62
C ASN A 178 6.44 28.99 -1.36
N ASP A 179 6.76 30.01 -0.54
CA ASP A 179 6.08 30.45 0.71
C ASP A 179 4.58 30.80 0.59
N HIS A 180 3.94 30.46 -0.53
CA HIS A 180 2.49 30.53 -0.71
C HIS A 180 1.90 29.13 -0.88
N PRO A 181 1.59 28.42 0.22
CA PRO A 181 0.74 27.26 0.15
C PRO A 181 -0.72 27.73 0.08
N GLN A 182 -1.18 28.12 -1.11
CA GLN A 182 -2.60 27.95 -1.42
C GLN A 182 -2.79 26.45 -1.72
N CYS A 183 -2.67 25.62 -0.68
CA CYS A 183 -3.08 24.24 -0.78
C CYS A 183 -4.61 24.24 -0.84
N SER A 184 -5.16 23.99 -2.03
CA SER A 184 -6.59 24.09 -2.32
C SER A 184 -7.44 23.06 -1.56
N LYS A 185 -6.83 22.07 -0.89
CA LYS A 185 -7.53 20.96 -0.22
C LYS A 185 -7.02 20.75 1.22
N PRO A 186 -7.92 20.70 2.22
CA PRO A 186 -7.54 20.49 3.62
C PRO A 186 -6.91 19.11 3.85
N SER A 187 -5.94 19.04 4.76
CA SER A 187 -5.33 17.79 5.22
C SER A 187 -6.23 17.10 6.23
N VAL A 188 -6.99 16.09 5.81
CA VAL A 188 -7.98 15.48 6.70
C VAL A 188 -7.42 14.24 7.41
N TYR A 189 -7.72 14.15 8.71
CA TYR A 189 -7.25 13.07 9.58
C TYR A 189 -7.77 11.68 9.19
N ASN A 190 -9.05 11.50 8.84
CA ASN A 190 -9.66 10.17 8.65
C ASN A 190 -8.98 9.26 7.60
N HIS A 191 -8.27 9.84 6.63
CA HIS A 191 -7.52 9.13 5.59
C HIS A 191 -6.04 8.94 5.92
N TRP A 192 -5.60 9.30 7.13
CA TRP A 192 -4.19 9.20 7.50
C TRP A 192 -3.68 7.76 7.39
N MET A 193 -4.54 6.76 7.66
CA MET A 193 -4.20 5.33 7.64
C MET A 193 -4.37 4.62 6.31
N SER A 194 -5.22 5.11 5.40
CA SER A 194 -5.55 4.37 4.18
C SER A 194 -4.36 4.27 3.23
N LEU A 195 -3.94 3.03 2.94
CA LEU A 195 -3.20 2.65 1.74
C LEU A 195 -4.24 2.19 0.70
N PRO A 196 -4.16 2.62 -0.58
CA PRO A 196 -3.15 3.47 -1.17
C PRO A 196 -3.30 4.92 -0.69
N LEU A 197 -2.15 5.60 -0.59
CA LEU A 197 -2.07 7.04 -0.36
C LEU A 197 -3.14 7.73 -1.20
N ASN A 198 -3.98 8.54 -0.54
CA ASN A 198 -5.03 9.30 -1.19
C ASN A 198 -4.43 10.11 -2.35
N ASP A 199 -4.54 9.58 -3.57
CA ASP A 199 -3.80 10.01 -4.77
C ASP A 199 -4.36 11.34 -5.34
N ASN A 200 -5.36 11.92 -4.67
CA ASN A 200 -6.13 13.07 -5.12
C ASN A 200 -5.66 14.42 -4.58
N ASP A 201 -4.61 14.42 -3.77
CA ASP A 201 -4.07 15.64 -3.20
C ASP A 201 -2.72 15.99 -3.84
N ASP A 202 -2.74 17.04 -4.66
CA ASP A 202 -1.60 17.55 -5.43
C ASP A 202 -0.51 18.19 -4.54
N ARG A 203 -0.60 18.04 -3.21
CA ARG A 203 0.41 18.55 -2.27
C ARG A 203 1.79 17.98 -2.57
N PRO A 204 2.83 18.82 -2.62
CA PRO A 204 4.19 18.35 -2.84
C PRO A 204 4.73 17.46 -1.72
N ILE A 205 4.38 17.75 -0.47
CA ILE A 205 4.79 16.98 0.72
C ILE A 205 3.61 16.84 1.69
N ASP A 206 3.51 15.73 2.41
CA ASP A 206 2.44 15.46 3.40
C ASP A 206 2.78 15.94 4.82
N MET A 207 3.98 16.48 5.02
CA MET A 207 4.46 16.98 6.29
C MET A 207 4.47 18.50 6.34
N ASP A 208 4.28 19.04 7.54
CA ASP A 208 4.33 20.47 7.81
C ASP A 208 4.72 20.71 9.28
N ILE A 209 4.94 21.98 9.63
CA ILE A 209 5.13 22.44 10.99
C ILE A 209 3.79 22.55 11.71
N CYS A 210 3.68 21.86 12.84
CA CYS A 210 2.51 21.98 13.71
C CYS A 210 2.46 23.37 14.37
N PRO A 211 1.37 24.15 14.21
CA PRO A 211 1.26 25.48 14.83
C PRO A 211 1.11 25.45 16.36
N LYS A 212 0.91 24.27 16.97
CA LYS A 212 0.73 24.10 18.42
C LYS A 212 2.01 23.75 19.16
N CYS A 213 2.80 22.82 18.61
CA CYS A 213 4.03 22.33 19.25
C CYS A 213 5.29 22.65 18.48
N ASN A 214 5.18 23.32 17.32
CA ASN A 214 6.31 23.72 16.48
C ASN A 214 7.12 22.56 15.86
N ASN A 215 6.71 21.31 16.08
CA ASN A 215 7.36 20.12 15.53
C ASN A 215 6.92 19.85 14.09
N ALA A 216 7.85 19.32 13.30
CA ALA A 216 7.60 18.81 11.97
C ALA A 216 6.86 17.46 12.02
N GLY A 217 5.89 17.26 11.14
CA GLY A 217 5.19 15.98 11.00
C GLY A 217 3.89 16.11 10.22
N LEU A 218 3.02 15.09 10.31
CA LEU A 218 1.69 15.17 9.72
C LEU A 218 0.85 16.20 10.48
N VAL A 219 0.32 17.19 9.76
CA VAL A 219 -0.57 18.23 10.30
C VAL A 219 -1.91 18.15 9.59
N PHE A 220 -2.97 18.21 10.38
CA PHE A 220 -4.34 18.03 9.90
C PHE A 220 -5.20 19.27 10.15
N ASP A 221 -6.10 19.52 9.22
CA ASP A 221 -7.18 20.49 9.28
C ASP A 221 -8.47 19.79 9.76
N CYS A 222 -9.30 20.51 10.50
CA CYS A 222 -10.58 19.99 10.99
C CYS A 222 -11.63 19.98 9.87
N THR A 223 -12.46 18.93 9.82
CA THR A 223 -13.58 18.82 8.87
C THR A 223 -14.84 19.56 9.30
N ARG A 224 -15.00 19.85 10.59
CA ARG A 224 -16.22 20.48 11.14
C ARG A 224 -16.39 21.89 10.61
N GLU A 225 -17.58 22.20 10.11
CA GLU A 225 -17.91 23.51 9.53
C GLU A 225 -17.69 24.65 10.54
N ASN A 226 -18.06 24.45 11.80
CA ASN A 226 -17.88 25.44 12.87
C ASN A 226 -16.40 25.79 13.10
N CYS A 227 -15.49 24.81 12.97
CA CYS A 227 -14.05 25.03 13.06
C CYS A 227 -13.51 25.73 11.82
N ARG A 228 -14.13 25.50 10.66
CA ARG A 228 -13.71 26.02 9.35
C ARG A 228 -14.24 27.42 9.04
N SER A 229 -15.40 27.80 9.59
CA SER A 229 -16.07 29.10 9.33
C SER A 229 -15.48 30.25 10.13
N MET A 230 -14.79 29.98 11.25
CA MET A 230 -14.11 31.00 12.04
C MET A 230 -12.77 31.42 11.42
N LYS A 231 -12.78 32.38 10.50
CA LYS A 231 -11.59 32.92 9.80
C LYS A 231 -10.42 33.30 10.74
N TYR A 232 -10.69 33.78 11.96
CA TYR A 232 -9.67 34.17 12.94
C TYR A 232 -9.16 33.02 13.82
N ARG A 233 -9.78 31.84 13.75
CA ARG A 233 -9.42 30.64 14.54
C ARG A 233 -9.09 29.42 13.68
N TRP A 234 -8.94 29.54 12.36
CA TRP A 234 -8.56 28.42 11.50
C TRP A 234 -7.26 27.74 11.97
N SER A 235 -6.28 28.54 12.40
CA SER A 235 -5.02 28.07 13.03
C SER A 235 -5.22 27.34 14.36
N VAL A 236 -6.38 27.48 15.01
CA VAL A 236 -6.67 26.85 16.31
C VAL A 236 -6.96 25.37 16.15
N CYS A 237 -7.64 24.97 15.07
CA CYS A 237 -8.03 23.58 14.81
C CYS A 237 -7.05 22.83 13.89
N ARG A 238 -6.01 23.52 13.43
CA ARG A 238 -4.90 22.93 12.68
C ARG A 238 -3.82 22.45 13.64
N GLY A 239 -3.36 21.21 13.48
CA GLY A 239 -2.37 20.64 14.39
C GLY A 239 -2.04 19.19 14.09
N CYS A 240 -0.93 18.70 14.63
CA CYS A 240 -0.50 17.33 14.46
C CYS A 240 -1.36 16.33 15.26
N PHE A 241 -1.05 15.05 15.10
CA PHE A 241 -1.69 13.92 15.78
C PHE A 241 -1.68 14.08 17.31
N PHE A 242 -0.58 14.58 17.89
CA PHE A 242 -0.41 14.66 19.35
C PHE A 242 -1.05 15.89 19.99
N CYS A 243 -1.25 16.98 19.24
CA CYS A 243 -1.75 18.23 19.81
C CYS A 243 -3.27 18.36 19.80
N ILE A 244 -3.95 17.66 18.90
CA ILE A 244 -5.40 17.77 18.72
C ILE A 244 -5.96 16.38 18.46
N ALA A 245 -6.75 15.87 19.41
CA ALA A 245 -7.53 14.65 19.24
C ALA A 245 -8.57 14.83 18.13
N ARG A 246 -8.70 13.83 17.26
CA ARG A 246 -9.63 13.86 16.11
C ARG A 246 -10.34 12.54 15.93
N CYS A 247 -11.55 12.63 15.41
CA CYS A 247 -12.37 11.48 15.09
C CYS A 247 -11.77 10.72 13.89
N GLN A 248 -11.58 9.41 14.05
CA GLN A 248 -11.04 8.55 13.00
C GLN A 248 -11.95 8.46 11.77
N GLU A 249 -13.27 8.65 11.93
CA GLU A 249 -14.24 8.54 10.82
C GLU A 249 -14.41 9.85 10.04
N CYS A 250 -14.75 10.93 10.74
CA CYS A 250 -15.04 12.21 10.08
C CYS A 250 -13.82 13.14 10.00
N GLY A 251 -12.75 12.89 10.75
CA GLY A 251 -11.56 13.74 10.81
C GLY A 251 -11.74 15.06 11.57
N GLY A 252 -12.88 15.27 12.22
CA GLY A 252 -13.17 16.46 13.02
C GLY A 252 -12.45 16.43 14.37
N CYS A 253 -12.13 17.61 14.91
CA CYS A 253 -11.65 17.76 16.29
C CYS A 253 -12.64 17.12 17.27
N ILE A 254 -12.13 16.53 18.35
CA ILE A 254 -12.92 16.00 19.46
C ILE A 254 -12.51 16.77 20.71
N ASP A 255 -13.48 17.38 21.38
CA ASP A 255 -13.31 17.87 22.74
C ASP A 255 -13.63 16.73 23.74
N PHE A 256 -13.09 16.80 24.98
CA PHE A 256 -13.28 15.73 25.98
C PHE A 256 -14.77 15.39 26.24
N GLU A 257 -15.67 16.34 26.06
CA GLU A 257 -17.12 16.19 26.24
C GLU A 257 -17.82 15.49 25.06
N GLU A 258 -17.20 15.45 23.88
CA GLU A 258 -17.77 14.89 22.65
C GLU A 258 -17.19 13.51 22.30
N LEU A 259 -16.34 12.97 23.17
CA LEU A 259 -15.72 11.66 23.00
C LEU A 259 -16.80 10.57 23.17
N GLY A 260 -16.94 9.72 22.15
CA GLY A 260 -17.77 8.52 22.27
C GLY A 260 -17.17 7.51 23.26
N GLU A 261 -17.90 6.44 23.54
CA GLU A 261 -17.39 5.34 24.38
C GLU A 261 -16.25 4.56 23.68
N GLU A 262 -15.59 3.69 24.43
CA GLU A 262 -14.47 2.88 23.95
C GLU A 262 -14.80 2.13 22.65
N THR A 263 -13.90 2.21 21.67
CA THR A 263 -13.96 1.40 20.44
C THR A 263 -13.12 0.15 20.59
N ILE A 264 -13.44 -0.89 19.79
CA ILE A 264 -12.65 -2.13 19.80
C ILE A 264 -11.22 -1.89 19.29
N CYS A 265 -11.05 -0.93 18.38
CA CYS A 265 -9.79 -0.62 17.72
C CYS A 265 -8.95 0.49 18.39
N ALA A 266 -9.25 0.89 19.63
CA ALA A 266 -8.56 1.97 20.36
C ALA A 266 -8.50 3.33 19.63
N HIS A 267 -9.29 3.52 18.58
CA HIS A 267 -9.40 4.78 17.84
C HIS A 267 -10.44 5.69 18.47
N LEU A 268 -10.17 7.00 18.46
CA LEU A 268 -11.08 8.02 18.96
C LEU A 268 -12.19 8.28 17.94
N LEU A 269 -13.44 8.28 18.41
CA LEU A 269 -14.62 8.63 17.63
C LEU A 269 -15.40 9.72 18.35
N CYS A 270 -15.95 10.67 17.60
CA CYS A 270 -16.97 11.56 18.16
C CYS A 270 -18.27 10.78 18.35
N ILE A 271 -19.11 11.24 19.28
CA ILE A 271 -20.39 10.61 19.62
C ILE A 271 -21.26 10.34 18.39
N ASP A 272 -21.34 11.29 17.46
CA ASP A 272 -22.14 11.14 16.23
C ASP A 272 -21.65 9.98 15.36
N CYS A 273 -20.33 9.87 15.14
CA CYS A 273 -19.78 8.78 14.36
C CYS A 273 -19.91 7.44 15.09
N TRP A 274 -19.71 7.43 16.41
CA TRP A 274 -19.86 6.24 17.24
C TRP A 274 -21.28 5.67 17.18
N LEU A 275 -22.30 6.52 17.18
CA LEU A 275 -23.71 6.12 17.10
C LEU A 275 -24.10 5.50 15.74
N GLN A 276 -23.46 5.94 14.65
CA GLN A 276 -23.79 5.52 13.29
C GLN A 276 -23.06 4.23 12.85
N LEU A 277 -22.05 3.78 13.60
CA LEU A 277 -21.30 2.58 13.25
C LEU A 277 -22.03 1.31 13.72
N PRO A 278 -21.93 0.20 12.95
CA PRO A 278 -22.36 -1.11 13.42
C PRO A 278 -21.61 -1.50 14.70
N LYS A 279 -22.36 -2.01 15.69
CA LYS A 279 -21.81 -2.38 17.00
C LYS A 279 -21.82 -3.88 17.19
N CYS A 280 -20.85 -4.37 17.95
CA CYS A 280 -20.86 -5.76 18.39
C CYS A 280 -22.12 -6.03 19.24
N SER A 281 -22.82 -7.13 18.96
CA SER A 281 -24.01 -7.53 19.72
C SER A 281 -23.73 -7.84 21.19
N LEU A 282 -22.48 -8.18 21.55
CA LEU A 282 -22.10 -8.58 22.91
C LEU A 282 -21.58 -7.42 23.75
N CYS A 283 -20.60 -6.66 23.24
CA CYS A 283 -20.00 -5.56 24.00
C CYS A 283 -20.53 -4.17 23.63
N ASN A 284 -21.42 -4.06 22.63
CA ASN A 284 -21.96 -2.80 22.12
C ASN A 284 -20.91 -1.80 21.61
N ARG A 285 -19.69 -2.26 21.32
CA ARG A 285 -18.60 -1.41 20.80
C ARG A 285 -18.48 -1.53 19.27
N PRO A 286 -18.21 -0.44 18.55
CA PRO A 286 -17.99 -0.47 17.11
C PRO A 286 -16.50 -0.66 16.76
N TYR A 287 -16.25 -1.14 15.54
CA TYR A 287 -14.98 -0.92 14.84
C TYR A 287 -15.09 0.36 14.01
N CYS A 288 -13.98 1.10 13.85
CA CYS A 288 -13.93 2.14 12.82
C CYS A 288 -14.01 1.49 11.43
N LYS A 289 -14.51 2.20 10.41
CA LYS A 289 -14.66 1.70 9.03
C LYS A 289 -13.36 1.15 8.46
N GLY A 290 -12.22 1.76 8.81
CA GLY A 290 -10.89 1.26 8.42
C GLY A 290 -10.60 -0.19 8.85
N HIS A 291 -11.22 -0.65 9.94
CA HIS A 291 -11.09 -2.01 10.45
C HIS A 291 -12.29 -2.92 10.11
N ILE A 292 -13.46 -2.35 9.80
CA ILE A 292 -14.63 -3.11 9.32
C ILE A 292 -14.33 -3.78 7.98
N ASN A 293 -13.62 -3.10 7.06
CA ASN A 293 -13.33 -3.61 5.71
C ASN A 293 -12.45 -4.88 5.67
N PHE A 294 -11.81 -5.24 6.78
CA PHE A 294 -11.05 -6.50 6.87
C PHE A 294 -11.93 -7.73 7.13
N ARG A 295 -13.21 -7.55 7.49
CA ARG A 295 -14.07 -8.65 7.94
C ARG A 295 -15.45 -8.50 7.34
N GLY A 296 -15.67 -9.17 6.21
CA GLY A 296 -16.96 -9.25 5.50
C GLY A 296 -18.07 -9.85 6.35
N SER A 297 -18.59 -9.07 7.30
CA SER A 297 -19.59 -9.52 8.27
C SER A 297 -20.96 -8.97 7.90
N SER A 298 -21.95 -9.87 7.87
CA SER A 298 -23.35 -9.53 7.61
C SER A 298 -23.89 -8.58 8.70
N PRO A 299 -24.75 -7.59 8.38
CA PRO A 299 -25.12 -6.50 9.29
C PRO A 299 -25.93 -6.90 10.53
N ALA A 300 -26.52 -8.10 10.56
CA ALA A 300 -27.57 -8.42 11.54
C ALA A 300 -27.06 -9.02 12.87
N LEU A 301 -25.88 -9.65 12.90
CA LEU A 301 -25.29 -10.25 14.10
C LEU A 301 -23.76 -10.19 14.02
N PHE A 302 -23.22 -8.98 14.21
CA PHE A 302 -21.79 -8.79 14.27
C PHE A 302 -21.27 -9.07 15.69
N VAL A 303 -20.40 -10.07 15.85
CA VAL A 303 -19.63 -10.31 17.08
C VAL A 303 -18.17 -9.92 16.83
N CYS A 304 -17.58 -9.12 17.73
CA CYS A 304 -16.19 -8.71 17.58
C CYS A 304 -15.22 -9.80 18.02
N ASP A 305 -13.96 -9.69 17.60
CA ASP A 305 -12.91 -10.64 17.97
C ASP A 305 -12.77 -10.87 19.46
N GLN A 306 -12.73 -9.78 20.22
CA GLN A 306 -12.55 -9.85 21.67
C GLN A 306 -13.63 -10.74 22.30
N CYS A 307 -14.91 -10.53 21.94
CA CYS A 307 -15.99 -11.36 22.45
C CYS A 307 -16.06 -12.76 21.80
N GLY A 308 -15.65 -12.91 20.55
CA GLY A 308 -15.63 -14.20 19.86
C GLY A 308 -14.61 -15.18 20.46
N TYR A 309 -13.43 -14.71 20.86
CA TYR A 309 -12.44 -15.54 21.56
C TYR A 309 -12.90 -15.95 22.98
N ASP A 310 -13.69 -15.11 23.64
CA ASP A 310 -14.26 -15.40 24.97
C ASP A 310 -15.37 -16.48 24.91
N GLU A 311 -16.09 -16.61 23.79
CA GLU A 311 -17.07 -17.70 23.58
C GLU A 311 -16.41 -19.08 23.38
N PHE A 312 -15.21 -19.15 22.80
CA PHE A 312 -14.50 -20.43 22.64
C PHE A 312 -13.85 -20.90 23.95
N THR A 313 -13.32 -19.99 24.76
CA THR A 313 -12.68 -20.34 26.04
C THR A 313 -13.65 -20.73 27.14
N THR A 314 -14.92 -20.29 27.05
CA THR A 314 -15.97 -20.69 27.99
C THR A 314 -16.62 -22.04 27.66
N ASN A 315 -16.57 -22.48 26.39
CA ASN A 315 -17.11 -23.78 25.97
C ASN A 315 -16.13 -24.95 26.15
N ASP A 316 -14.85 -24.71 26.46
CA ASP A 316 -13.85 -25.74 26.81
C ASP A 316 -13.81 -26.08 28.32
N ILE A 317 -14.76 -25.55 29.11
CA ILE A 317 -14.90 -25.84 30.56
C ILE A 317 -16.30 -26.42 30.88
N MET A 318 -16.88 -27.21 29.97
CA MET A 318 -18.04 -28.07 30.27
C MET A 318 -17.82 -29.51 29.85
#